data_AF-A0A7C2VKZ1-F1
#
_entry.id   AF-A0A7C2VKZ1-F1
#
_cell.length_a   1.000
_cell.length_b   1.000
_cell.length_c   1.000
_cell.angle_alpha   90.00
_cell.angle_beta   90.00
_cell.angle_gamma   90.00
#
_symmetry.space_group_name_H-M   'P 1'
#
loop_
_entity.id
_entity.type
_entity.pdbx_description
1 polymer ?
#
loop_
_entity_poly.entity_id
_entity_poly.type
_entity_poly.pdbx_seq_one_letter_code
_entity_poly.pdbx_strand_id
1 'polypeptide(L)'
;MNGKGADRQNAKILTQEELKQEARALRRANTWFAVRHNLFLIAPAILTFLTVTSIIFVAFKVLQWVLDTFYVNYPVLWPILGYPTLTLGGLTITLTPATVALILAAIPIVHVIAKFIYFLYLLVFAKILVKPIPEGRYPYTPANPVVRQFILNATITGTFLNFFGEGPWGRAELSRLMYKALGAKVGKNVFPATILDPYLAEVGDGTVMGAYSCIAGHAIEGDTILFAKAKVGRKCVLGFRSLVWPGAELGDNVIIGTYSMVPKGAKLPSNSVWAGIPVKLVKKFDEEEKGSEG
;
A
#
# COMPACT_ATOMS: atom_id res chain seq x y z
N MET A 1 30.14 70.78 23.45
CA MET A 1 31.05 69.86 22.75
C MET A 1 30.26 68.64 22.28
N ASN A 2 30.07 68.57 20.97
CA ASN A 2 29.77 67.45 20.07
C ASN A 2 29.17 66.13 20.62
N GLY A 3 27.94 65.87 20.21
CA GLY A 3 27.70 65.00 19.05
C GLY A 3 27.91 63.50 19.24
N LYS A 4 26.87 62.82 19.73
CA LYS A 4 26.55 61.42 19.39
C LYS A 4 25.07 61.31 19.03
N GLY A 5 24.70 61.92 17.90
CA GLY A 5 23.51 61.54 17.12
C GLY A 5 23.85 60.26 16.35
N ALA A 6 23.01 59.24 16.41
CA ALA A 6 21.95 58.98 15.42
C ALA A 6 22.33 57.74 14.60
N ASP A 7 21.85 56.56 15.03
CA ASP A 7 21.37 55.54 14.09
C ASP A 7 20.45 54.49 14.75
N ARG A 8 19.43 54.97 15.48
CA ARG A 8 18.28 54.14 15.92
C ARG A 8 16.99 54.81 15.46
N GLN A 9 16.91 55.16 14.19
CA GLN A 9 15.66 55.60 13.57
C GLN A 9 15.47 54.82 12.27
N ASN A 10 14.58 53.83 12.36
CA ASN A 10 13.65 53.35 11.33
C ASN A 10 13.43 51.83 11.46
N ALA A 11 12.99 51.38 12.63
CA ALA A 11 12.16 50.18 12.67
C ALA A 11 10.82 50.59 12.05
N LYS A 12 10.64 50.30 10.75
CA LYS A 12 9.38 50.56 10.03
C LYS A 12 8.26 49.89 10.83
N ILE A 13 7.35 50.68 11.41
CA ILE A 13 6.19 50.16 12.14
C ILE A 13 5.28 49.55 11.08
N LEU A 14 5.36 48.22 10.94
CA LEU A 14 4.57 47.47 9.98
C LEU A 14 3.09 47.58 10.33
N THR A 15 2.27 47.82 9.32
CA THR A 15 0.81 47.78 9.46
C THR A 15 0.36 46.37 9.84
N GLN A 16 -0.84 46.23 10.43
CA GLN A 16 -1.37 44.92 10.83
C GLN A 16 -1.46 43.92 9.66
N GLU A 17 -1.69 44.40 8.43
CA GLU A 17 -1.69 43.54 7.25
C GLU A 17 -0.29 43.15 6.79
N GLU A 18 0.69 44.05 6.87
CA GLU A 18 2.10 43.72 6.61
C GLU A 18 2.64 42.71 7.65
N LEU A 19 2.30 42.86 8.93
CA LEU A 19 2.63 41.88 9.98
C LEU A 19 2.02 40.50 9.70
N LYS A 20 0.77 40.44 9.25
CA LYS A 20 0.13 39.17 8.85
C LYS A 20 0.76 38.58 7.58
N GLN A 21 1.17 39.41 6.62
CA GLN A 21 1.84 38.95 5.41
C GLN A 21 3.24 38.44 5.72
N GLU A 22 4.00 39.13 6.56
CA GLU A 22 5.33 38.74 6.99
C GLU A 22 5.29 37.50 7.89
N ALA A 23 4.34 37.39 8.82
CA ALA A 23 4.11 36.16 9.58
C ALA A 23 3.71 34.98 8.68
N ARG A 24 2.94 35.22 7.62
CA ARG A 24 2.63 34.20 6.59
C ARG A 24 3.87 33.83 5.76
N ALA A 25 4.70 34.80 5.40
CA ALA A 25 5.95 34.58 4.66
C ALA A 25 6.99 33.82 5.51
N LEU A 26 7.16 34.20 6.77
CA LEU A 26 8.00 33.51 7.75
C LEU A 26 7.49 32.10 8.02
N ARG A 27 6.17 31.90 8.21
CA ARG A 27 5.59 30.55 8.29
C ARG A 27 5.91 29.74 7.04
N ARG A 28 5.72 30.31 5.84
CA ARG A 28 6.01 29.64 4.55
C ARG A 28 7.48 29.27 4.42
N ALA A 29 8.40 30.18 4.75
CA ALA A 29 9.85 29.96 4.71
C ALA A 29 10.28 28.88 5.72
N ASN A 30 9.75 28.92 6.95
CA ASN A 30 10.04 27.93 7.97
C ASN A 30 9.44 26.57 7.62
N THR A 31 8.23 26.52 7.03
CA THR A 31 7.70 25.27 6.46
C THR A 31 8.52 24.80 5.28
N TRP A 32 9.04 25.67 4.41
CA TRP A 32 9.87 25.24 3.27
C TRP A 32 11.20 24.65 3.71
N PHE A 33 11.87 25.28 4.67
CA PHE A 33 13.09 24.76 5.27
C PHE A 33 12.83 23.45 6.01
N ALA A 34 11.77 23.39 6.83
CA ALA A 34 11.36 22.18 7.52
C ALA A 34 10.94 21.07 6.55
N VAL A 35 10.22 21.36 5.47
CA VAL A 35 9.84 20.40 4.44
C VAL A 35 11.10 19.87 3.76
N ARG A 36 12.03 20.73 3.32
CA ARG A 36 13.28 20.31 2.68
C ARG A 36 14.13 19.45 3.61
N HIS A 37 14.38 19.91 4.84
CA HIS A 37 15.18 19.15 5.81
C HIS A 37 14.51 17.83 6.21
N ASN A 38 13.19 17.80 6.36
CA ASN A 38 12.48 16.61 6.79
C ASN A 38 12.18 15.61 5.66
N LEU A 39 12.06 16.05 4.39
CA LEU A 39 12.01 15.13 3.24
C LEU A 39 13.32 14.34 3.15
N PHE A 40 14.45 14.98 3.43
CA PHE A 40 15.77 14.36 3.48
C PHE A 40 15.89 13.21 4.51
N LEU A 41 15.03 13.14 5.53
CA LEU A 41 15.09 12.08 6.55
C LEU A 41 14.48 10.76 6.07
N ILE A 42 13.39 10.82 5.28
CA ILE A 42 12.70 9.62 4.78
C ILE A 42 13.06 9.31 3.32
N ALA A 43 13.48 10.31 2.55
CA ALA A 43 13.79 10.17 1.13
C ALA A 43 14.91 9.15 0.87
N PRO A 44 16.01 9.05 1.63
CA PRO A 44 17.03 8.04 1.38
C PRO A 44 16.50 6.61 1.55
N ALA A 45 15.68 6.37 2.58
CA ALA A 45 15.09 5.06 2.82
C ALA A 45 14.08 4.69 1.73
N ILE A 46 13.20 5.62 1.35
CA ILE A 46 12.24 5.44 0.25
C ILE A 46 12.98 5.23 -1.06
N LEU A 47 13.96 6.08 -1.38
CA LEU A 47 14.72 6.00 -2.62
C LEU A 47 15.49 4.69 -2.70
N THR A 48 16.17 4.27 -1.64
CA THR A 48 16.89 2.98 -1.60
C THR A 48 15.94 1.81 -1.79
N PHE A 49 14.79 1.82 -1.11
CA PHE A 49 13.77 0.79 -1.25
C PHE A 49 13.21 0.73 -2.68
N LEU A 50 12.88 1.89 -3.26
CA LEU A 50 12.33 1.99 -4.60
C LEU A 50 13.36 1.66 -5.68
N THR A 51 14.63 2.05 -5.53
CA THR A 51 15.69 1.74 -6.49
C THR A 51 15.98 0.25 -6.49
N VAL A 52 16.18 -0.38 -5.32
CA VAL A 52 16.38 -1.83 -5.21
C VAL A 52 15.18 -2.58 -5.79
N THR A 53 13.95 -2.15 -5.46
CA THR A 53 12.73 -2.72 -6.04
C THR A 53 12.68 -2.57 -7.57
N SER A 54 13.01 -1.40 -8.10
CA SER A 54 12.98 -1.13 -9.54
C SER A 54 14.04 -1.92 -10.29
N ILE A 55 15.26 -2.03 -9.74
CA ILE A 55 16.35 -2.84 -10.32
C ILE A 55 15.92 -4.30 -10.40
N ILE A 56 15.36 -4.85 -9.31
CA ILE A 56 14.87 -6.22 -9.27
C ILE A 56 13.75 -6.41 -10.31
N PHE A 57 12.78 -5.50 -10.36
CA PHE A 57 11.67 -5.56 -11.31
C PHE A 57 12.12 -5.49 -12.78
N VAL A 58 13.03 -4.57 -13.12
CA VAL A 58 13.59 -4.45 -14.46
C VAL A 58 14.38 -5.71 -14.82
N ALA A 59 15.20 -6.23 -13.90
CA ALA A 59 15.93 -7.48 -14.11
C ALA A 59 14.97 -8.65 -14.43
N PHE A 60 13.84 -8.76 -13.71
CA PHE A 60 12.81 -9.75 -14.03
C PHE A 60 12.19 -9.54 -15.41
N LYS A 61 11.84 -8.31 -15.78
CA LYS A 61 11.22 -8.01 -17.08
C LYS A 61 12.18 -8.24 -18.25
N VAL A 62 13.45 -7.87 -18.10
CA VAL A 62 14.49 -8.14 -19.10
C VAL A 62 14.72 -9.64 -19.22
N LEU A 63 14.82 -10.37 -18.09
CA LEU A 63 14.96 -11.82 -18.10
C LEU A 63 13.77 -12.46 -18.83
N GLN A 64 12.54 -12.08 -18.52
CA GLN A 64 11.35 -12.57 -19.22
C GLN A 64 11.37 -12.26 -20.71
N TRP A 65 11.67 -11.02 -21.11
CA TRP A 65 11.73 -10.65 -22.52
C TRP A 65 12.79 -11.44 -23.29
N VAL A 66 13.98 -11.62 -22.71
CA VAL A 66 15.03 -12.47 -23.30
C VAL A 66 14.49 -13.89 -23.48
N LEU A 67 13.89 -14.46 -22.44
CA LEU A 67 13.36 -15.82 -22.46
C LEU A 67 12.25 -15.99 -23.51
N ASP A 68 11.31 -15.05 -23.61
CA ASP A 68 10.22 -15.08 -24.60
C ASP A 68 10.77 -14.99 -26.02
N THR A 69 11.75 -14.10 -26.23
CA THR A 69 12.43 -13.94 -27.52
C THR A 69 13.12 -15.23 -27.93
N PHE A 70 13.84 -15.89 -27.02
CA PHE A 70 14.44 -17.20 -27.28
C PHE A 70 13.37 -18.27 -27.49
N TYR A 71 12.32 -18.33 -26.68
CA TYR A 71 11.26 -19.34 -26.79
C TYR A 71 10.57 -19.32 -28.16
N VAL A 72 10.22 -18.12 -28.64
CA VAL A 72 9.47 -17.94 -29.90
C VAL A 72 10.38 -18.15 -31.12
N ASN A 73 11.61 -17.64 -31.09
CA ASN A 73 12.47 -17.62 -32.28
C ASN A 73 13.39 -18.85 -32.39
N TYR A 74 13.75 -19.50 -31.29
CA TYR A 74 14.68 -20.63 -31.29
C TYR A 74 14.21 -21.83 -32.14
N PRO A 75 12.92 -22.27 -32.13
CA PRO A 75 12.44 -23.36 -32.99
C PRO A 75 12.58 -23.09 -34.50
N VAL A 76 12.64 -21.82 -34.90
CA VAL A 76 12.78 -21.41 -36.31
C VAL A 76 14.25 -21.25 -36.71
N LEU A 77 15.10 -20.77 -35.78
CA LEU A 77 16.49 -20.43 -36.06
C LEU A 77 17.46 -21.62 -35.96
N TRP A 78 17.15 -22.62 -35.12
CA TRP A 78 18.05 -23.74 -34.87
C TRP A 78 18.41 -24.63 -36.09
N PRO A 79 17.55 -24.85 -37.11
CA PRO A 79 17.92 -25.65 -38.27
C PRO A 79 18.91 -24.92 -39.20
N ILE A 80 18.99 -23.59 -39.08
CA ILE A 80 19.81 -22.71 -39.93
C ILE A 80 21.17 -22.43 -39.29
N LEU A 81 21.19 -22.18 -37.97
CA LEU A 81 22.37 -21.71 -37.25
C LEU A 81 23.10 -22.80 -36.46
N GLY A 82 22.55 -24.03 -36.43
CA GLY A 82 23.04 -25.10 -35.56
C GLY A 82 22.68 -24.86 -34.09
N TYR A 83 23.36 -25.55 -33.17
CA TYR A 83 23.16 -25.39 -31.73
C TYR A 83 24.12 -24.33 -31.16
N PRO A 84 23.65 -23.11 -30.86
CA PRO A 84 24.51 -22.09 -30.29
C PRO A 84 25.03 -22.50 -28.91
N THR A 85 26.28 -22.13 -28.61
CA THR A 85 26.90 -22.34 -27.30
C THR A 85 26.89 -21.04 -26.50
N LEU A 86 26.41 -21.10 -25.26
CA LEU A 86 26.45 -19.99 -24.30
C LEU A 86 27.56 -20.26 -23.28
N THR A 87 28.53 -19.34 -23.16
CA THR A 87 29.59 -19.44 -22.14
C THR A 87 29.37 -18.40 -21.05
N LEU A 88 29.16 -18.85 -19.82
CA LEU A 88 28.97 -17.98 -18.65
C LEU A 88 29.86 -18.46 -17.50
N GLY A 89 30.79 -17.61 -17.03
CA GLY A 89 31.64 -17.90 -15.86
C GLY A 89 32.49 -19.18 -15.98
N GLY A 90 32.90 -19.57 -17.19
CA GLY A 90 33.68 -20.79 -17.46
C GLY A 90 32.83 -22.03 -17.75
N LEU A 91 31.51 -21.96 -17.60
CA LEU A 91 30.58 -23.02 -18.00
C LEU A 91 30.14 -22.80 -19.45
N THR A 92 30.33 -23.80 -20.32
CA THR A 92 29.83 -23.76 -21.71
C THR A 92 28.61 -24.65 -21.84
N ILE A 93 27.46 -24.06 -22.16
CA ILE A 93 26.19 -24.76 -22.37
C ILE A 93 25.88 -24.76 -23.87
N THR A 94 25.75 -25.94 -24.47
CA THR A 94 25.25 -26.06 -25.84
C THR A 94 23.72 -26.08 -25.80
N LEU A 95 23.08 -25.14 -26.48
CA LEU A 95 21.63 -25.04 -26.56
C LEU A 95 21.11 -26.09 -27.55
N THR A 96 20.96 -27.33 -27.09
CA THR A 96 20.21 -28.41 -27.74
C THR A 96 18.72 -28.36 -27.37
N PRO A 97 17.81 -29.06 -28.07
CA PRO A 97 16.37 -29.05 -27.74
C PRO A 97 16.09 -29.54 -26.31
N ALA A 98 16.84 -30.54 -25.84
CA ALA A 98 16.72 -31.06 -24.48
C ALA A 98 17.16 -30.02 -23.42
N THR A 99 18.28 -29.33 -23.64
CA THR A 99 18.73 -28.27 -22.73
C THR A 99 17.81 -27.06 -22.74
N VAL A 100 17.23 -26.69 -23.90
CA VAL A 100 16.24 -25.62 -23.98
C VAL A 100 14.96 -26.03 -23.24
N ALA A 101 14.48 -27.25 -23.41
CA ALA A 101 13.33 -27.76 -22.65
C ALA A 101 13.57 -27.74 -21.13
N LEU A 102 14.77 -28.10 -20.67
CA LEU A 102 15.15 -28.02 -19.26
C LEU A 102 15.21 -26.57 -18.75
N ILE A 103 15.79 -25.65 -19.51
CA ILE A 103 15.80 -24.22 -19.17
C ILE A 103 14.37 -23.71 -19.04
N LEU A 104 13.51 -24.02 -20.02
CA LEU A 104 12.11 -23.62 -20.02
C LEU A 104 11.35 -24.19 -18.82
N ALA A 105 11.60 -25.45 -18.45
CA ALA A 105 11.02 -26.06 -17.25
C ALA A 105 11.55 -25.44 -15.94
N ALA A 106 12.79 -24.95 -15.93
CA ALA A 106 13.39 -24.28 -14.77
C ALA A 106 12.89 -22.84 -14.59
N ILE A 107 12.49 -22.14 -15.65
CA ILE A 107 11.97 -20.76 -15.60
C ILE A 107 10.88 -20.56 -14.53
N PRO A 108 9.76 -21.32 -14.52
CA PRO A 108 8.72 -21.12 -13.52
C PRO A 108 9.27 -21.31 -12.10
N ILE A 109 10.18 -22.27 -11.89
CA ILE A 109 10.81 -22.54 -10.60
C ILE A 109 11.67 -21.35 -10.17
N VAL A 110 12.54 -20.85 -11.04
CA VAL A 110 13.37 -19.65 -10.77
C VAL A 110 12.49 -18.45 -10.47
N HIS A 111 11.38 -18.27 -11.20
CA HIS A 111 10.42 -17.20 -10.93
C HIS A 111 9.76 -17.33 -9.57
N VAL A 112 9.37 -18.54 -9.17
CA VAL A 112 8.81 -18.80 -7.82
C VAL A 112 9.84 -18.44 -6.76
N ILE A 113 11.06 -18.95 -6.88
CA ILE A 113 12.14 -18.74 -5.91
C ILE A 113 12.46 -17.26 -5.79
N ALA A 114 12.66 -16.57 -6.91
CA ALA A 114 13.05 -15.17 -6.91
C ALA A 114 11.92 -14.26 -6.39
N LYS A 115 10.64 -14.57 -6.68
CA LYS A 115 9.49 -13.88 -6.06
C LYS A 115 9.40 -14.14 -4.56
N PHE A 116 9.71 -15.35 -4.12
CA PHE A 116 9.75 -15.68 -2.70
C PHE A 116 10.88 -14.95 -1.96
N ILE A 117 12.08 -14.87 -2.54
CA ILE A 117 13.20 -14.08 -2.00
C ILE A 117 12.81 -12.61 -1.91
N TYR A 118 12.19 -12.06 -2.97
CA TYR A 118 11.73 -10.67 -2.96
C TYR A 118 10.64 -10.43 -1.91
N PHE A 119 9.73 -11.38 -1.69
CA PHE A 119 8.75 -11.33 -0.61
C PHE A 119 9.41 -11.28 0.78
N LEU A 120 10.42 -12.12 1.03
CA LEU A 120 11.18 -12.09 2.28
C LEU A 120 11.91 -10.76 2.47
N TYR A 121 12.53 -10.25 1.41
CA TYR A 121 13.15 -8.92 1.39
C TYR A 121 12.13 -7.84 1.79
N LEU A 122 10.97 -7.82 1.14
CA LEU A 122 9.93 -6.85 1.44
C LEU A 122 9.44 -7.00 2.90
N LEU A 123 9.23 -8.22 3.40
CA LEU A 123 8.81 -8.47 4.78
C LEU A 123 9.79 -7.91 5.81
N VAL A 124 11.08 -8.12 5.59
CA VAL A 124 12.15 -7.60 6.46
C VAL A 124 12.10 -6.07 6.46
N PHE A 125 12.04 -5.44 5.28
CA PHE A 125 11.94 -3.99 5.17
C PHE A 125 10.67 -3.43 5.81
N ALA A 126 9.53 -4.10 5.63
CA ALA A 126 8.28 -3.73 6.27
C ALA A 126 8.41 -3.71 7.79
N LYS A 127 8.96 -4.76 8.38
CA LYS A 127 9.13 -4.83 9.85
C LYS A 127 10.04 -3.75 10.41
N ILE A 128 11.03 -3.30 9.63
CA ILE A 128 11.99 -2.27 10.07
C ILE A 128 11.40 -0.87 9.90
N LEU A 129 10.73 -0.61 8.77
CA LEU A 129 10.36 0.74 8.36
C LEU A 129 8.90 1.12 8.66
N VAL A 130 7.98 0.14 8.68
CA VAL A 130 6.56 0.40 8.95
C VAL A 130 6.36 0.53 10.45
N LYS A 131 5.87 1.69 10.87
CA LYS A 131 5.53 1.98 12.28
C LYS A 131 4.07 2.35 12.39
N PRO A 132 3.36 1.87 13.43
CA PRO A 132 1.95 2.21 13.62
C PRO A 132 1.80 3.71 13.89
N ILE A 133 0.75 4.29 13.32
CA ILE A 133 0.42 5.70 13.48
C ILE A 133 -0.72 5.83 14.49
N PRO A 134 -0.63 6.74 15.48
CA PRO A 134 -1.73 6.99 16.41
C PRO A 134 -2.97 7.54 15.71
N GLU A 135 -4.14 7.18 16.23
CA GLU A 135 -5.40 7.74 15.76
C GLU A 135 -5.51 9.23 16.11
N GLY A 136 -6.05 10.03 15.20
CA GLY A 136 -6.17 11.47 15.38
C GLY A 136 -6.22 12.26 14.07
N ARG A 137 -6.42 13.57 14.21
CA ARG A 137 -6.34 14.54 13.11
C ARG A 137 -5.02 15.28 13.16
N TYR A 138 -4.30 15.30 12.05
CA TYR A 138 -2.99 15.94 11.93
C TYR A 138 -2.96 16.89 10.73
N PRO A 139 -2.20 18.00 10.81
CA PRO A 139 -1.95 18.83 9.65
C PRO A 139 -1.22 18.03 8.56
N TYR A 140 -1.78 17.96 7.35
CA TYR A 140 -1.23 17.26 6.20
C TYR A 140 -0.07 18.07 5.59
N THR A 141 1.07 18.03 6.28
CA THR A 141 2.28 18.71 5.87
C THR A 141 3.49 17.77 6.00
N PRO A 142 4.45 17.78 5.06
CA PRO A 142 5.65 16.94 5.16
C PRO A 142 6.53 17.26 6.38
N ALA A 143 6.35 18.45 6.98
CA ALA A 143 7.00 18.84 8.23
C ALA A 143 6.50 18.02 9.43
N ASN A 144 5.29 17.46 9.38
CA ASN A 144 4.74 16.65 10.46
C ASN A 144 5.33 15.22 10.45
N PRO A 145 5.96 14.75 11.56
CA PRO A 145 6.54 13.41 11.64
C PRO A 145 5.52 12.29 11.39
N VAL A 146 4.27 12.48 11.78
CA VAL A 146 3.20 11.49 11.57
C VAL A 146 2.90 11.33 10.08
N VAL A 147 2.79 12.44 9.35
CA VAL A 147 2.54 12.44 7.90
C VAL A 147 3.73 11.85 7.15
N ARG A 148 4.96 12.07 7.62
CA ARG A 148 6.15 11.41 7.04
C ARG A 148 6.11 9.90 7.19
N GLN A 149 5.79 9.43 8.39
CA GLN A 149 5.65 8.01 8.65
C GLN A 149 4.51 7.43 7.81
N PHE A 150 3.42 8.16 7.62
CA PHE A 150 2.32 7.78 6.73
C PHE A 150 2.80 7.60 5.28
N ILE A 151 3.52 8.57 4.72
CA ILE A 151 4.04 8.48 3.34
C ILE A 151 4.96 7.26 3.20
N LEU A 152 5.82 7.00 4.19
CA LEU A 152 6.69 5.82 4.22
C LEU A 152 5.86 4.52 4.27
N ASN A 153 4.89 4.44 5.19
CA ASN A 153 4.00 3.29 5.32
C ASN A 153 3.19 3.04 4.04
N ALA A 154 2.66 4.10 3.42
CA ALA A 154 1.87 4.04 2.19
C ALA A 154 2.73 3.59 1.00
N THR A 155 3.98 4.03 0.92
CA THR A 155 4.92 3.58 -0.13
C THR A 155 5.21 2.10 0.00
N ILE A 156 5.56 1.63 1.20
CA ILE A 156 5.87 0.22 1.44
C ILE A 156 4.63 -0.65 1.19
N THR A 157 3.49 -0.28 1.76
CA THR A 157 2.22 -0.99 1.58
C THR A 157 1.81 -1.00 0.11
N GLY A 158 1.95 0.12 -0.61
CA GLY A 158 1.68 0.21 -2.04
C GLY A 158 2.55 -0.72 -2.87
N THR A 159 3.85 -0.82 -2.59
CA THR A 159 4.74 -1.78 -3.25
C THR A 159 4.32 -3.23 -3.00
N PHE A 160 3.92 -3.56 -1.76
CA PHE A 160 3.36 -4.87 -1.44
C PHE A 160 2.08 -5.16 -2.24
N LEU A 161 1.16 -4.20 -2.30
CA LEU A 161 -0.10 -4.36 -3.01
C LEU A 161 0.12 -4.58 -4.51
N ASN A 162 1.04 -3.85 -5.13
CA ASN A 162 1.35 -4.04 -6.55
C ASN A 162 2.03 -5.39 -6.82
N PHE A 163 2.85 -5.88 -5.90
CA PHE A 163 3.52 -7.17 -6.07
C PHE A 163 2.56 -8.37 -5.92
N PHE A 164 1.60 -8.29 -4.99
CA PHE A 164 0.66 -9.38 -4.69
C PHE A 164 -0.70 -9.26 -5.38
N GLY A 165 -1.14 -8.05 -5.72
CA GLY A 165 -2.47 -7.76 -6.26
C GLY A 165 -2.68 -8.23 -7.70
N GLU A 166 -1.60 -8.45 -8.46
CA GLU A 166 -1.67 -8.83 -9.88
C GLU A 166 -1.02 -10.19 -10.19
N GLY A 167 -0.61 -10.95 -9.17
CA GLY A 167 0.13 -12.21 -9.35
C GLY A 167 -0.68 -13.49 -9.10
N PRO A 168 -0.30 -14.63 -9.71
CA PRO A 168 -0.93 -15.95 -9.47
C PRO A 168 -0.74 -16.49 -8.03
N TRP A 169 -0.09 -15.69 -7.16
CA TRP A 169 0.20 -15.99 -5.77
C TRP A 169 -0.74 -15.30 -4.78
N GLY A 170 -1.83 -14.68 -5.26
CA GLY A 170 -2.94 -14.12 -4.48
C GLY A 170 -3.73 -15.15 -3.66
N ARG A 171 -3.07 -16.18 -3.10
CA ARG A 171 -3.68 -17.04 -2.08
C ARG A 171 -3.97 -16.17 -0.86
N ALA A 172 -5.22 -16.20 -0.41
CA ALA A 172 -5.68 -15.44 0.75
C ALA A 172 -4.84 -15.60 2.01
N GLU A 173 -4.21 -16.76 2.20
CA GLU A 173 -3.36 -17.00 3.36
C GLU A 173 -2.07 -16.18 3.35
N LEU A 174 -1.41 -16.03 2.19
CA LEU A 174 -0.15 -15.29 2.12
C LEU A 174 -0.40 -13.79 2.29
N SER A 175 -1.44 -13.27 1.64
CA SER A 175 -1.86 -11.87 1.80
C SER A 175 -2.31 -11.57 3.23
N ARG A 176 -2.98 -12.51 3.90
CA ARG A 176 -3.31 -12.40 5.33
C ARG A 176 -2.06 -12.29 6.21
N LEU A 177 -1.06 -13.16 6.01
CA LEU A 177 0.20 -13.10 6.77
C LEU A 177 0.92 -11.75 6.56
N MET A 178 0.89 -11.23 5.32
CA MET A 178 1.43 -9.91 5.00
C MET A 178 0.77 -8.80 5.80
N TYR A 179 -0.57 -8.72 5.74
CA TYR A 179 -1.30 -7.68 6.44
C TYR A 179 -1.09 -7.75 7.95
N LYS A 180 -1.02 -8.96 8.51
CA LYS A 180 -0.67 -9.15 9.92
C LYS A 180 0.74 -8.68 10.24
N ALA A 181 1.73 -8.95 9.38
CA ALA A 181 3.09 -8.46 9.54
C ALA A 181 3.17 -6.92 9.47
N LEU A 182 2.29 -6.29 8.69
CA LEU A 182 2.16 -4.83 8.57
C LEU A 182 1.32 -4.18 9.71
N GLY A 183 0.81 -4.99 10.65
CA GLY A 183 0.10 -4.52 11.84
C GLY A 183 -1.42 -4.69 11.82
N ALA A 184 -2.01 -5.26 10.77
CA ALA A 184 -3.45 -5.53 10.73
C ALA A 184 -3.86 -6.66 11.65
N LYS A 185 -5.04 -6.51 12.24
CA LYS A 185 -5.70 -7.57 13.00
C LYS A 185 -6.64 -8.33 12.08
N VAL A 186 -6.12 -9.35 11.39
CA VAL A 186 -6.91 -10.18 10.48
C VAL A 186 -7.16 -11.57 11.07
N GLY A 187 -8.44 -11.95 11.11
CA GLY A 187 -8.96 -13.23 11.58
C GLY A 187 -8.59 -14.45 10.72
N LYS A 188 -9.14 -15.62 11.06
CA LYS A 188 -9.01 -16.88 10.32
C LYS A 188 -9.98 -16.92 9.14
N ASN A 189 -9.62 -17.63 8.06
CA ASN A 189 -10.47 -17.81 6.87
C ASN A 189 -10.94 -16.48 6.26
N VAL A 190 -10.10 -15.44 6.34
CA VAL A 190 -10.35 -14.15 5.70
C VAL A 190 -9.65 -14.11 4.36
N PHE A 191 -10.37 -13.65 3.35
CA PHE A 191 -9.82 -13.40 2.02
C PHE A 191 -9.64 -11.88 1.88
N PRO A 192 -8.47 -11.33 2.25
CA PRO A 192 -8.31 -9.89 2.21
C PRO A 192 -8.13 -9.42 0.76
N ALA A 193 -8.86 -8.36 0.40
CA ALA A 193 -8.63 -7.61 -0.82
C ALA A 193 -7.61 -6.51 -0.52
N THR A 194 -8.00 -5.23 -0.61
CA THR A 194 -7.09 -4.11 -0.35
C THR A 194 -7.30 -3.56 1.06
N ILE A 195 -6.23 -3.55 1.86
CA ILE A 195 -6.16 -2.79 3.11
C ILE A 195 -5.05 -1.74 2.95
N LEU A 196 -5.42 -0.46 2.92
CA LEU A 196 -4.47 0.65 2.67
C LEU A 196 -3.60 0.94 3.89
N ASP A 197 -4.18 0.87 5.09
CA ASP A 197 -3.49 1.13 6.36
C ASP A 197 -3.62 -0.09 7.28
N PRO A 198 -2.76 -1.11 7.09
CA PRO A 198 -2.89 -2.36 7.84
C PRO A 198 -2.91 -2.14 9.36
N TYR A 199 -2.05 -1.28 9.89
CA TYR A 199 -1.97 -0.92 11.31
C TYR A 199 -3.23 -0.23 11.88
N LEU A 200 -4.17 0.20 11.04
CA LEU A 200 -5.47 0.80 11.40
C LEU A 200 -6.66 -0.06 10.95
N ALA A 201 -6.44 -1.33 10.64
CA ALA A 201 -7.49 -2.23 10.17
C ALA A 201 -7.66 -3.45 11.08
N GLU A 202 -8.91 -3.78 11.35
CA GLU A 202 -9.33 -5.01 12.03
C GLU A 202 -10.42 -5.71 11.22
N VAL A 203 -10.23 -7.00 10.95
CA VAL A 203 -11.13 -7.83 10.16
C VAL A 203 -11.36 -9.15 10.88
N GLY A 204 -12.61 -9.44 11.22
CA GLY A 204 -13.02 -10.63 11.94
C GLY A 204 -12.98 -11.91 11.10
N ASP A 205 -13.05 -13.05 11.79
CA ASP A 205 -12.99 -14.38 11.20
C ASP A 205 -14.10 -14.64 10.17
N GLY A 206 -13.76 -15.35 9.09
CA GLY A 206 -14.69 -15.76 8.05
C GLY A 206 -15.24 -14.63 7.18
N THR A 207 -14.66 -13.43 7.28
CA THR A 207 -15.04 -12.27 6.46
C THR A 207 -14.47 -12.39 5.05
N VAL A 208 -15.31 -12.13 4.06
CA VAL A 208 -14.96 -12.19 2.64
C VAL A 208 -14.87 -10.77 2.10
N MET A 209 -13.73 -10.41 1.52
CA MET A 209 -13.55 -9.14 0.84
C MET A 209 -13.59 -9.36 -0.67
N GLY A 210 -14.59 -8.78 -1.33
CA GLY A 210 -14.72 -8.83 -2.79
C GLY A 210 -13.54 -8.14 -3.47
N ALA A 211 -13.26 -8.52 -4.71
CA ALA A 211 -12.14 -7.96 -5.46
C ALA A 211 -12.21 -6.42 -5.52
N TYR A 212 -11.05 -5.77 -5.36
CA TYR A 212 -10.90 -4.31 -5.29
C TYR A 212 -11.69 -3.62 -4.17
N SER A 213 -12.30 -4.36 -3.23
CA SER A 213 -12.79 -3.73 -2.01
C SER A 213 -11.62 -3.20 -1.19
N CYS A 214 -11.87 -2.09 -0.50
CA CYS A 214 -10.83 -1.31 0.14
C CYS A 214 -11.24 -0.94 1.56
N ILE A 215 -10.36 -1.20 2.53
CA ILE A 215 -10.44 -0.66 3.88
C ILE A 215 -9.38 0.44 4.02
N ALA A 216 -9.82 1.66 4.29
CA ALA A 216 -8.96 2.83 4.48
C ALA A 216 -8.97 3.25 5.96
N GLY A 217 -7.78 3.31 6.57
CA GLY A 217 -7.59 3.81 7.93
C GLY A 217 -7.26 5.31 7.97
N HIS A 218 -7.05 5.94 6.82
CA HIS A 218 -6.85 7.39 6.70
C HIS A 218 -7.78 8.08 5.70
N ALA A 219 -7.95 9.39 5.90
CA ALA A 219 -8.73 10.28 5.06
C ALA A 219 -8.06 11.65 4.99
N ILE A 220 -7.74 12.13 3.79
CA ILE A 220 -7.23 13.50 3.61
C ILE A 220 -8.43 14.44 3.43
N GLU A 221 -8.51 15.45 4.29
CA GLU A 221 -9.58 16.44 4.38
C GLU A 221 -8.95 17.85 4.33
N GLY A 222 -8.87 18.41 3.12
CA GLY A 222 -8.26 19.72 2.90
C GLY A 222 -6.79 19.73 3.31
N ASP A 223 -6.46 20.50 4.35
CA ASP A 223 -5.12 20.64 4.92
C ASP A 223 -4.86 19.69 6.10
N THR A 224 -5.78 18.77 6.40
CA THR A 224 -5.65 17.78 7.47
C THR A 224 -5.73 16.36 6.96
N ILE A 225 -5.15 15.43 7.71
CA ILE A 225 -5.31 13.99 7.52
C ILE A 225 -5.88 13.39 8.81
N LEU A 226 -6.96 12.64 8.68
CA LEU A 226 -7.57 11.87 9.75
C LEU A 226 -7.04 10.43 9.68
N PHE A 227 -6.53 9.93 10.79
CA PHE A 227 -6.27 8.50 11.01
C PHE A 227 -7.27 7.98 12.03
N ALA A 228 -8.01 6.94 11.67
CA ALA A 228 -8.96 6.29 12.56
C ALA A 228 -9.10 4.81 12.21
N LYS A 229 -9.15 3.97 13.22
CA LYS A 229 -9.18 2.53 13.03
C LYS A 229 -10.52 2.07 12.46
N ALA A 230 -10.48 1.35 11.33
CA ALA A 230 -11.64 0.71 10.75
C ALA A 230 -11.76 -0.73 11.26
N LYS A 231 -12.96 -1.12 11.70
CA LYS A 231 -13.26 -2.45 12.24
C LYS A 231 -14.34 -3.12 11.42
N VAL A 232 -14.07 -4.33 10.98
CA VAL A 232 -15.01 -5.21 10.31
C VAL A 232 -15.21 -6.46 11.16
N GLY A 233 -16.45 -6.75 11.54
CA GLY A 233 -16.81 -7.93 12.32
C GLY A 233 -16.55 -9.26 11.60
N ARG A 234 -17.07 -10.34 12.19
CA ARG A 234 -16.96 -11.71 11.69
C ARG A 234 -18.01 -12.00 10.63
N LYS A 235 -17.69 -12.89 9.68
CA LYS A 235 -18.59 -13.36 8.63
C LYS A 235 -19.23 -12.23 7.82
N CYS A 236 -18.51 -11.11 7.67
CA CYS A 236 -18.98 -10.00 6.85
C CYS A 236 -18.66 -10.27 5.37
N VAL A 237 -19.42 -9.64 4.49
CA VAL A 237 -19.17 -9.69 3.05
C VAL A 237 -19.01 -8.26 2.56
N LEU A 238 -17.82 -7.91 2.08
CA LEU A 238 -17.57 -6.63 1.41
C LEU A 238 -17.70 -6.82 -0.09
N GLY A 239 -18.66 -6.15 -0.73
CA GLY A 239 -18.91 -6.27 -2.16
C GLY A 239 -17.73 -5.81 -3.03
N PHE A 240 -17.76 -6.17 -4.31
CA PHE A 240 -16.75 -5.75 -5.28
C PHE A 240 -16.61 -4.22 -5.29
N ARG A 241 -15.38 -3.69 -5.25
CA ARG A 241 -15.09 -2.23 -5.19
C ARG A 241 -15.81 -1.46 -4.07
N SER A 242 -16.23 -2.11 -2.98
CA SER A 242 -16.76 -1.39 -1.82
C SER A 242 -15.65 -0.69 -1.05
N LEU A 243 -15.95 0.47 -0.45
CA LEU A 243 -14.99 1.26 0.33
C LEU A 243 -15.46 1.42 1.78
N VAL A 244 -14.62 1.06 2.74
CA VAL A 244 -14.82 1.30 4.16
C VAL A 244 -13.92 2.43 4.62
N TRP A 245 -14.51 3.56 5.02
CA TRP A 245 -13.77 4.74 5.46
C TRP A 245 -13.24 4.63 6.90
N PRO A 246 -12.27 5.49 7.28
CA PRO A 246 -11.66 5.49 8.61
C PRO A 246 -12.69 5.62 9.74
N GLY A 247 -12.44 4.89 10.81
CA GLY A 247 -13.30 4.89 12.00
C GLY A 247 -14.63 4.14 11.83
N ALA A 248 -14.93 3.58 10.67
CA ALA A 248 -16.14 2.78 10.50
C ALA A 248 -16.07 1.47 11.28
N GLU A 249 -17.17 1.09 11.91
CA GLU A 249 -17.34 -0.14 12.69
C GLU A 249 -18.51 -0.95 12.12
N LEU A 250 -18.20 -2.10 11.52
CA LEU A 250 -19.21 -3.06 11.06
C LEU A 250 -19.35 -4.15 12.12
N GLY A 251 -20.60 -4.43 12.52
CA GLY A 251 -20.95 -5.59 13.33
C GLY A 251 -20.68 -6.92 12.61
N ASP A 252 -21.10 -8.01 13.23
CA ASP A 252 -20.97 -9.36 12.65
C ASP A 252 -22.03 -9.61 11.57
N ASN A 253 -21.72 -10.43 10.58
CA ASN A 253 -22.67 -10.83 9.52
C ASN A 253 -23.29 -9.63 8.79
N VAL A 254 -22.45 -8.64 8.46
CA VAL A 254 -22.83 -7.45 7.68
C VAL A 254 -22.45 -7.67 6.22
N ILE A 255 -23.40 -7.39 5.32
CA ILE A 255 -23.19 -7.43 3.87
C ILE A 255 -23.16 -6.00 3.34
N ILE A 256 -22.06 -5.62 2.71
CA ILE A 256 -21.91 -4.37 1.98
C ILE A 256 -22.06 -4.65 0.49
N GLY A 257 -22.97 -3.95 -0.17
CA GLY A 257 -23.21 -4.07 -1.60
C GLY A 257 -21.97 -3.73 -2.44
N THR A 258 -21.94 -4.25 -3.67
CA THR A 258 -20.96 -3.86 -4.69
C THR A 258 -20.99 -2.35 -4.91
N TYR A 259 -19.81 -1.76 -5.14
CA TYR A 259 -19.63 -0.33 -5.40
C TYR A 259 -20.22 0.60 -4.32
N SER A 260 -20.30 0.11 -3.08
CA SER A 260 -20.89 0.86 -1.96
C SER A 260 -19.82 1.49 -1.07
N MET A 261 -20.16 2.59 -0.40
CA MET A 261 -19.22 3.36 0.43
C MET A 261 -19.77 3.51 1.85
N VAL A 262 -19.07 2.92 2.82
CA VAL A 262 -19.34 3.09 4.25
C VAL A 262 -18.70 4.40 4.72
N PRO A 263 -19.48 5.38 5.23
CA PRO A 263 -18.94 6.67 5.63
C PRO A 263 -18.06 6.59 6.88
N LYS A 264 -17.24 7.63 7.08
CA LYS A 264 -16.34 7.78 8.24
C LYS A 264 -17.11 7.66 9.55
N GLY A 265 -16.56 6.90 10.50
CA GLY A 265 -17.17 6.75 11.84
C GLY A 265 -18.53 6.02 11.85
N ALA A 266 -19.00 5.49 10.72
CA ALA A 266 -20.30 4.84 10.65
C ALA A 266 -20.30 3.54 11.46
N LYS A 267 -21.37 3.32 12.23
CA LYS A 267 -21.59 2.08 12.98
C LYS A 267 -22.71 1.30 12.33
N LEU A 268 -22.37 0.18 11.70
CA LEU A 268 -23.34 -0.70 11.05
C LEU A 268 -23.67 -1.85 12.00
N PRO A 269 -24.94 -2.04 12.40
CA PRO A 269 -25.34 -3.10 13.30
C PRO A 269 -25.10 -4.48 12.67
N SER A 270 -24.88 -5.49 13.49
CA SER A 270 -24.78 -6.87 13.02
C SER A 270 -26.03 -7.32 12.25
N ASN A 271 -25.91 -8.39 11.46
CA ASN A 271 -27.01 -9.01 10.74
C ASN A 271 -27.76 -8.02 9.84
N SER A 272 -27.04 -7.30 8.98
CA SER A 272 -27.64 -6.29 8.13
C SER A 272 -26.98 -6.17 6.77
N VAL A 273 -27.77 -5.72 5.79
CA VAL A 273 -27.38 -5.50 4.41
C VAL A 273 -27.43 -4.01 4.12
N TRP A 274 -26.34 -3.48 3.59
CA TRP A 274 -26.15 -2.06 3.31
C TRP A 274 -25.67 -1.86 1.88
N ALA A 275 -26.22 -0.88 1.17
CA ALA A 275 -25.79 -0.57 -0.20
C ALA A 275 -25.90 0.93 -0.52
N GLY A 276 -25.09 1.39 -1.47
CA GLY A 276 -25.10 2.76 -1.98
C GLY A 276 -23.87 3.60 -1.62
N ILE A 277 -23.82 4.82 -2.14
CA ILE A 277 -22.77 5.83 -1.88
C ILE A 277 -23.46 7.14 -1.42
N PRO A 278 -23.49 7.47 -0.12
CA PRO A 278 -23.14 6.60 1.01
C PRO A 278 -24.14 5.45 1.19
N VAL A 279 -23.72 4.41 1.91
CA VAL A 279 -24.58 3.26 2.19
C VAL A 279 -25.86 3.63 2.95
N LYS A 280 -26.95 2.94 2.61
CA LYS A 280 -28.21 2.92 3.36
C LYS A 280 -28.57 1.48 3.70
N LEU A 281 -29.32 1.30 4.78
CA LEU A 281 -29.83 -0.01 5.20
C LEU A 281 -30.82 -0.52 4.14
N VAL A 282 -30.58 -1.72 3.64
CA VAL A 282 -31.45 -2.40 2.66
C VAL A 282 -32.32 -3.43 3.37
N LYS A 283 -31.71 -4.27 4.21
CA LYS A 283 -32.39 -5.35 4.95
C LYS A 283 -31.69 -5.58 6.29
N LYS A 284 -32.44 -5.96 7.33
CA LYS A 284 -31.91 -6.63 8.52
C LYS A 284 -32.29 -8.10 8.45
N PHE A 285 -31.42 -8.98 8.91
CA PHE A 285 -31.80 -10.37 9.14
C PHE A 285 -32.44 -10.43 10.53
N ASP A 286 -33.65 -10.95 10.61
CA ASP A 286 -34.29 -11.27 11.88
C ASP A 286 -33.67 -12.56 12.44
N GLU A 287 -33.55 -12.68 13.76
CA GLU A 287 -32.95 -13.88 14.38
C GLU A 287 -33.81 -15.15 14.20
N GLU A 288 -35.06 -15.01 13.76
CA GLU A 288 -36.03 -16.11 13.60
C GLU A 288 -35.82 -16.99 12.35
N GLU A 289 -35.12 -16.53 11.31
CA GLU A 289 -34.88 -17.34 10.10
C GLU A 289 -33.86 -18.48 10.30
N LYS A 290 -33.30 -18.66 11.51
CA LYS A 290 -32.37 -19.76 11.83
C LYS A 290 -33.05 -21.10 12.16
N GLY A 291 -34.38 -21.18 12.12
CA GLY A 291 -35.14 -22.37 12.54
C GLY A 291 -35.62 -23.32 11.43
N SER A 292 -35.38 -23.03 10.15
CA SER A 292 -36.07 -23.75 9.06
C SER A 292 -35.17 -24.33 7.98
N GLU A 293 -34.04 -24.93 8.33
CA GLU A 293 -33.39 -25.95 7.49
C GLU A 293 -32.83 -27.03 8.41
N GLY A 294 -33.70 -27.99 8.74
CA GLY A 294 -33.37 -29.28 9.35
C GLY A 294 -33.29 -30.38 8.30
#